data_AF-A0A8T5S8W4-F1
#
_entry.id   AF-A0A8T5S8W4-F1
#
_cell.length_a   1.000
_cell.length_b   1.000
_cell.length_c   1.000
_cell.angle_alpha   90.00
_cell.angle_beta   90.00
_cell.angle_gamma   90.00
#
_symmetry.space_group_name_H-M   'P 1'
#
loop_
_entity.id
_entity.type
_entity.pdbx_description
1 polymer ?
#
loop_
_entity_poly.entity_id
_entity_poly.type
_entity_poly.pdbx_seq_one_letter_code
_entity_poly.pdbx_strand_id
1 'polypeptide(L)'
;WFRLIGGNKLLSQKDVDLINYAFIQIRYNYFFSKRVRTFHFFQLQSNKALLLRRRRLAGSGLRFSIFRSDSFIFDIGTGLMYEEEFLNEEFLQINEPSVTKLVRLANILVLKYQLNERLTFVNISYFQPGLKKLSDFRILDEVNFLIELTKNFELDLALKWRLDNDPPAFLKKNDLNFEIGLIIKM
;
A
#
# COMPACT_ATOMS: atom_id res chain seq x y z
N TRP A 1 -7.16 -14.66 10.14
CA TRP A 1 -8.04 -14.13 9.09
C TRP A 1 -7.27 -13.94 7.79
N PHE A 2 -7.85 -14.41 6.68
CA PHE A 2 -7.26 -14.43 5.35
C PHE A 2 -7.97 -13.41 4.45
N ARG A 3 -7.23 -12.71 3.59
CA ARG A 3 -7.75 -11.84 2.54
C ARG A 3 -7.03 -12.11 1.23
N LEU A 4 -7.78 -12.16 0.15
CA LEU A 4 -7.29 -12.10 -1.23
C LEU A 4 -7.86 -10.83 -1.87
N ILE A 5 -6.99 -10.03 -2.49
CA ILE A 5 -7.35 -8.76 -3.13
C ILE A 5 -6.64 -8.72 -4.49
N GLY A 6 -7.33 -8.28 -5.53
CA GLY A 6 -6.74 -8.03 -6.84
C GLY A 6 -7.41 -6.85 -7.52
N GLY A 7 -6.72 -6.25 -8.47
CA GLY A 7 -7.24 -5.13 -9.24
C GLY A 7 -6.40 -4.82 -10.47
N ASN A 8 -7.01 -4.12 -11.42
CA ASN A 8 -6.40 -3.72 -12.67
C ASN A 8 -6.88 -2.30 -13.06
N LYS A 9 -5.99 -1.50 -13.66
CA LYS A 9 -6.27 -0.19 -14.24
C LYS A 9 -5.53 -0.09 -15.58
N LEU A 10 -6.30 0.14 -16.64
CA LEU A 10 -5.81 0.29 -18.01
C LEU A 10 -6.27 1.64 -18.57
N LEU A 11 -5.33 2.39 -19.15
CA LEU A 11 -5.58 3.58 -19.93
C LEU A 11 -4.69 3.52 -21.17
N SER A 12 -5.30 3.55 -22.36
CA SER A 12 -4.60 3.47 -23.63
C SER A 12 -5.04 4.62 -24.54
N GLN A 13 -4.11 5.17 -25.33
CA GLN A 13 -4.40 6.18 -26.35
C GLN A 13 -3.60 5.88 -27.61
N LYS A 14 -4.28 5.77 -28.76
CA LYS A 14 -3.66 5.49 -30.08
C LYS A 14 -2.68 4.31 -30.04
N ASP A 15 -3.12 3.18 -29.50
CA ASP A 15 -2.35 1.93 -29.35
C ASP A 15 -1.11 2.02 -28.44
N VAL A 16 -0.97 3.11 -27.68
CA VAL A 16 0.03 3.25 -26.63
C VAL A 16 -0.65 3.18 -25.27
N ASP A 17 -0.32 2.15 -24.49
CA ASP A 17 -0.71 2.06 -23.09
C ASP A 17 -0.06 3.20 -22.29
N LEU A 18 -0.85 4.19 -21.88
CA LEU A 18 -0.40 5.31 -21.07
C LEU A 18 -0.31 4.93 -19.58
N ILE A 19 -1.28 4.16 -19.09
CA ILE A 19 -1.30 3.61 -17.73
C ILE A 19 -1.66 2.13 -17.81
N ASN A 20 -0.79 1.29 -17.28
CA ASN A 20 -1.05 -0.13 -17.12
C ASN A 20 -0.60 -0.52 -15.71
N TYR A 21 -1.59 -0.80 -14.85
CA TYR A 21 -1.40 -1.20 -13.47
C TYR A 21 -2.22 -2.46 -13.20
N ALA A 22 -1.57 -3.47 -12.63
CA ALA A 22 -2.24 -4.68 -12.18
C ALA A 22 -1.60 -5.14 -10.87
N PHE A 23 -2.40 -5.69 -9.96
CA PHE A 23 -1.87 -6.30 -8.76
C PHE A 23 -2.73 -7.47 -8.28
N ILE A 24 -2.07 -8.41 -7.61
CA ILE A 24 -2.68 -9.48 -6.83
C ILE A 24 -1.97 -9.49 -5.49
N GLN A 25 -2.74 -9.55 -4.41
CA GLN A 25 -2.25 -9.58 -3.05
C GLN A 25 -2.98 -10.62 -2.20
N ILE A 26 -2.18 -11.37 -1.46
CA ILE A 26 -2.65 -12.28 -0.41
C ILE A 26 -2.18 -11.70 0.93
N ARG A 27 -3.07 -11.64 1.92
CA ARG A 27 -2.73 -11.29 3.29
C ARG A 27 -3.29 -12.30 4.28
N TYR A 28 -2.51 -12.61 5.30
CA TYR A 28 -2.93 -13.45 6.42
C TYR A 28 -2.54 -12.78 7.74
N ASN A 29 -3.46 -12.75 8.70
CA ASN A 29 -3.21 -12.27 10.06
C ASN A 29 -3.56 -13.37 11.05
N TYR A 30 -2.63 -13.74 11.93
CA TYR A 30 -2.87 -14.66 13.05
C TYR A 30 -2.97 -13.87 14.35
N PHE A 31 -4.01 -14.11 15.14
CA PHE A 31 -4.24 -13.37 16.39
C PHE A 31 -3.74 -14.22 17.56
N PHE A 32 -2.64 -13.80 18.20
CA PHE A 32 -2.18 -14.40 19.45
C PHE A 32 -3.06 -13.97 20.64
N SER A 33 -3.54 -12.72 20.60
CA SER A 33 -4.45 -12.16 21.59
C SER A 33 -5.27 -11.02 21.00
N LYS A 34 -6.11 -10.37 21.81
CA LYS A 34 -6.84 -9.15 21.40
C LYS A 34 -5.90 -7.98 21.07
N ARG A 35 -4.68 -7.96 21.64
CA ARG A 35 -3.71 -6.87 21.47
C ARG A 35 -2.58 -7.19 20.50
N VAL A 36 -2.28 -8.46 20.25
CA VAL A 36 -1.13 -8.87 19.43
C VAL A 36 -1.57 -9.80 18.33
N ARG A 37 -1.20 -9.47 17.09
CA ARG A 37 -1.41 -10.31 15.92
C ARG A 37 -0.19 -10.26 15.00
N THR A 38 -0.01 -11.29 14.19
CA THR A 38 0.93 -11.24 13.07
C THR A 38 0.28 -10.62 11.86
N PHE A 39 1.11 -10.13 10.95
CA PHE A 39 0.75 -9.94 9.56
C PHE A 39 1.70 -10.74 8.68
N HIS A 40 1.16 -11.26 7.59
CA HIS A 40 1.88 -11.93 6.52
C HIS A 40 1.26 -11.46 5.22
N PHE A 41 2.09 -11.16 4.21
CA PHE A 41 1.58 -10.79 2.90
C PHE A 41 2.50 -11.27 1.79
N PHE A 42 1.89 -11.52 0.65
CA PHE A 42 2.54 -11.70 -0.62
C PHE A 42 1.82 -10.85 -1.66
N GLN A 43 2.56 -10.12 -2.48
CA GLN A 43 2.00 -9.26 -3.52
C GLN A 43 2.81 -9.33 -4.79
N LEU A 44 2.11 -9.45 -5.91
CA LEU A 44 2.63 -9.31 -7.26
C LEU A 44 1.97 -8.08 -7.88
N GLN A 45 2.76 -7.22 -8.52
CA GLN A 45 2.21 -6.07 -9.22
C GLN A 45 3.02 -5.70 -10.47
N SER A 46 2.36 -5.02 -11.41
CA SER A 46 2.95 -4.24 -12.49
C SER A 46 2.42 -2.82 -12.41
N ASN A 47 3.25 -1.84 -12.75
CA ASN A 47 2.85 -0.43 -12.80
C ASN A 47 3.76 0.33 -13.77
N LYS A 48 3.26 0.57 -14.99
CA LYS A 48 4.00 1.29 -16.03
C LYS A 48 4.38 2.71 -15.61
N ALA A 49 3.52 3.40 -14.85
CA ALA A 49 3.79 4.76 -14.38
C ALA A 49 4.95 4.83 -13.37
N LEU A 50 5.25 3.70 -12.70
CA LEU A 50 6.41 3.56 -11.80
C LEU A 50 7.57 2.79 -12.46
N LEU A 51 7.55 2.63 -13.79
CA LEU A 51 8.49 1.80 -14.56
C LEU A 51 8.51 0.31 -14.15
N LEU A 52 7.60 -0.13 -13.29
CA LEU A 52 7.56 -1.50 -12.77
C LEU A 52 6.95 -2.44 -13.82
N ARG A 53 7.79 -3.20 -14.51
CA ARG A 53 7.35 -4.35 -15.31
C ARG A 53 6.80 -5.45 -14.40
N ARG A 54 7.47 -5.66 -13.27
CA ARG A 54 7.06 -6.60 -12.21
C ARG A 54 7.65 -6.16 -10.89
N ARG A 55 6.87 -6.25 -9.81
CA ARG A 55 7.35 -6.19 -8.44
C ARG A 55 6.76 -7.31 -7.62
N ARG A 56 7.61 -7.97 -6.85
CA ARG A 56 7.26 -9.03 -5.90
C ARG A 56 7.56 -8.54 -4.50
N LEU A 57 6.57 -8.65 -3.63
CA LEU A 57 6.71 -8.33 -2.21
C LEU A 57 6.30 -9.54 -1.39
N ALA A 58 7.11 -9.90 -0.41
CA ALA A 58 6.79 -10.93 0.57
C ALA A 58 7.23 -10.43 1.94
N GLY A 59 6.33 -10.37 2.91
CA GLY A 59 6.66 -9.80 4.20
C GLY A 59 5.87 -10.40 5.35
N SER A 60 6.45 -10.26 6.53
CA SER A 60 5.84 -10.71 7.77
C SER A 60 6.30 -9.87 8.96
N GLY A 61 5.46 -9.79 9.98
CA GLY A 61 5.79 -9.09 11.21
C GLY A 61 4.70 -9.20 12.26
N LEU A 62 4.83 -8.34 13.27
CA LEU A 62 3.92 -8.23 14.39
C LEU A 62 3.18 -6.91 14.34
N ARG A 63 1.95 -6.93 14.81
CA ARG A 63 1.09 -5.77 14.93
C ARG A 63 0.44 -5.75 16.30
N PHE A 64 0.55 -4.62 16.94
CA PHE A 64 0.15 -4.34 18.30
C PHE A 64 -1.01 -3.35 18.28
N SER A 65 -2.09 -3.67 18.98
CA SER A 65 -3.19 -2.75 19.23
C SER A 65 -2.85 -1.94 20.47
N ILE A 66 -2.45 -0.69 20.26
CA ILE A 66 -2.07 0.24 21.33
C ILE A 66 -3.33 0.73 22.04
N PHE A 67 -4.35 1.07 21.26
CA PHE A 67 -5.67 1.43 21.76
C PHE A 67 -6.76 0.79 20.90
N ARG A 68 -7.83 0.32 21.56
CA ARG A 68 -8.99 -0.26 20.89
C ARG A 68 -10.25 -0.07 21.75
N SER A 69 -11.19 0.69 21.22
CA SER A 69 -12.57 0.82 21.67
C SER A 69 -13.52 0.55 20.50
N ASP A 70 -14.82 0.74 20.74
CA ASP A 70 -15.84 0.60 19.69
C ASP A 70 -15.69 1.67 18.59
N SER A 71 -15.31 2.90 18.97
CA SER A 71 -15.19 4.03 18.04
C SER A 71 -13.75 4.31 17.58
N PHE A 72 -12.72 3.85 18.29
CA PHE A 72 -11.33 4.20 17.98
C PHE A 72 -10.39 3.00 18.02
N ILE A 73 -9.58 2.84 16.97
CA ILE A 73 -8.53 1.84 16.87
C ILE A 73 -7.23 2.55 16.52
N PHE A 74 -6.19 2.27 17.31
CA PHE A 74 -4.82 2.65 17.02
C PHE A 74 -3.93 1.40 17.10
N ASP A 75 -3.45 0.96 15.94
CA ASP A 75 -2.54 -0.16 15.83
C ASP A 75 -1.19 0.31 15.25
N ILE A 76 -0.09 -0.20 15.80
CA ILE A 76 1.25 -0.08 15.21
C ILE A 76 1.77 -1.46 14.86
N GLY A 77 2.63 -1.58 13.87
CA GLY A 77 3.26 -2.84 13.52
C GLY A 77 4.62 -2.65 12.89
N THR A 78 5.43 -3.69 12.98
CA THR A 78 6.76 -3.74 12.39
C THR A 78 7.10 -5.17 12.00
N GLY A 79 8.04 -5.30 11.08
CA GLY A 79 8.44 -6.57 10.50
C GLY A 79 9.45 -6.38 9.39
N LEU A 80 9.63 -7.43 8.60
CA LEU A 80 10.52 -7.44 7.45
C LEU A 80 9.72 -7.75 6.20
N MET A 81 10.17 -7.18 5.08
CA MET A 81 9.69 -7.57 3.76
C MET A 81 10.84 -7.67 2.77
N TYR A 82 10.82 -8.72 1.97
CA TYR A 82 11.61 -8.85 0.77
C TYR A 82 10.89 -8.16 -0.39
N GLU A 83 11.62 -7.35 -1.12
CA GLU A 83 11.19 -6.63 -2.30
C GLU A 83 12.12 -6.96 -3.46
N GLU A 84 11.51 -7.30 -4.59
CA GLU A 84 12.21 -7.44 -5.85
C GLU A 84 11.45 -6.70 -6.96
N GLU A 85 12.14 -5.80 -7.65
CA GLU A 85 11.60 -4.99 -8.73
C GLU A 85 12.32 -5.31 -10.03
N PHE A 86 11.55 -5.39 -11.12
CA PHE A 86 12.03 -5.42 -12.49
C PHE A 86 11.51 -4.16 -13.15
N LEU A 87 12.42 -3.26 -13.48
CA LEU A 87 12.16 -1.94 -14.03
C LEU A 87 12.24 -1.98 -15.56
N ASN A 88 11.58 -1.02 -16.22
CA ASN A 88 11.70 -0.85 -17.67
C ASN A 88 13.02 -0.15 -18.00
N GLU A 89 13.95 -0.90 -18.60
CA GLU A 89 15.29 -0.47 -18.99
C GLU A 89 15.31 0.71 -19.95
N GLU A 90 14.28 0.87 -20.78
CA GLU A 90 14.17 1.97 -21.75
C GLU A 90 14.22 3.36 -21.11
N PHE A 91 13.86 3.46 -19.82
CA PHE A 91 13.78 4.73 -19.08
C PHE A 91 14.83 4.84 -17.97
N LEU A 92 15.78 3.90 -17.90
CA LEU A 92 16.85 3.90 -16.89
C LEU A 92 18.13 4.53 -17.43
N GLN A 93 18.90 5.16 -16.55
CA GLN A 93 20.25 5.63 -16.86
C GLN A 93 21.25 4.45 -16.87
N ILE A 94 22.42 4.65 -17.51
CA ILE A 94 23.47 3.63 -17.73
C ILE A 94 23.89 2.91 -16.43
N ASN A 95 23.83 3.59 -15.29
CA ASN A 95 24.27 3.05 -14.00
C ASN A 95 23.10 2.67 -13.07
N GLU A 96 21.86 2.71 -13.55
CA GLU A 96 20.70 2.33 -12.76
C GLU A 96 20.37 0.83 -12.95
N PRO A 97 20.25 0.06 -11.86
CA PRO A 97 19.96 -1.36 -11.98
C PRO A 97 18.51 -1.59 -12.45
N SER A 98 18.34 -2.38 -13.51
CA SER A 98 17.01 -2.80 -13.97
C SER A 98 16.34 -3.83 -13.07
N VAL A 99 17.11 -4.47 -12.20
CA VAL A 99 16.61 -5.39 -11.18
C VAL A 99 17.14 -4.99 -9.81
N THR A 100 16.22 -4.72 -8.88
CA THR A 100 16.57 -4.42 -7.49
C THR A 100 16.05 -5.54 -6.57
N LYS A 101 16.83 -5.86 -5.53
CA LYS A 101 16.50 -6.88 -4.52
C LYS A 101 16.87 -6.36 -3.14
N LEU A 102 15.86 -6.04 -2.34
CA LEU A 102 16.04 -5.38 -1.06
C LEU A 102 15.24 -6.08 0.03
N VAL A 103 15.80 -6.09 1.23
CA VAL A 103 15.02 -6.35 2.44
C VAL A 103 14.77 -5.00 3.10
N ARG A 104 13.50 -4.70 3.35
CA ARG A 104 13.04 -3.47 3.97
C ARG A 104 12.37 -3.77 5.29
N LEU A 105 12.39 -2.80 6.22
CA LEU A 105 11.45 -2.83 7.34
C LEU A 105 10.02 -2.63 6.81
N ALA A 106 9.06 -3.30 7.41
CA ALA A 106 7.64 -3.20 7.08
C ALA A 106 6.88 -2.56 8.25
N ASN A 107 7.15 -1.29 8.53
CA ASN A 107 6.45 -0.57 9.58
C ASN A 107 5.08 -0.12 9.09
N ILE A 108 4.07 -0.26 9.95
CA ILE A 108 2.70 0.13 9.66
C ILE A 108 2.11 0.86 10.87
N LEU A 109 1.40 1.94 10.60
CA LEU A 109 0.53 2.63 11.54
C LEU A 109 -0.88 2.58 10.98
N VAL A 110 -1.86 2.28 11.82
CA VAL A 110 -3.27 2.33 11.44
C VAL A 110 -4.10 3.01 12.50
N LEU A 111 -4.85 4.00 12.04
CA LEU A 111 -5.86 4.71 12.79
C LEU A 111 -7.21 4.44 12.15
N LYS A 112 -8.20 4.09 12.96
CA LYS A 112 -9.61 4.09 12.54
C LYS A 112 -10.38 4.84 13.61
N TYR A 113 -11.15 5.84 13.20
CA TYR A 113 -11.99 6.62 14.08
C TYR A 113 -13.39 6.77 13.50
N GLN A 114 -14.39 6.25 14.20
CA GLN A 114 -15.79 6.49 13.89
C GLN A 114 -16.16 7.88 14.41
N LEU A 115 -16.19 8.86 13.51
CA LEU A 115 -16.48 10.26 13.81
C LEU A 115 -17.94 10.45 14.21
N ASN A 116 -18.85 9.69 13.60
CA ASN A 116 -20.26 9.59 13.97
C ASN A 116 -20.88 8.29 13.39
N GLU A 117 -22.20 8.13 13.48
CA GLU A 117 -22.89 6.92 13.01
C GLU A 117 -22.68 6.61 11.52
N ARG A 118 -22.40 7.61 10.68
CA ARG A 118 -22.28 7.48 9.22
C ARG A 118 -20.90 7.80 8.66
N LEU A 119 -20.00 8.38 9.45
CA LEU A 119 -18.69 8.82 9.00
C LEU A 119 -17.58 8.10 9.76
N THR A 120 -16.75 7.37 9.02
CA THR A 120 -15.55 6.73 9.54
C THR A 120 -14.31 7.29 8.85
N PHE A 121 -13.38 7.77 9.64
CA PHE A 121 -12.03 8.09 9.21
C PHE A 121 -11.13 6.86 9.35
N VAL A 122 -10.36 6.55 8.32
CA VAL A 122 -9.32 5.51 8.33
C VAL A 122 -8.03 6.11 7.81
N ASN A 123 -6.92 5.91 8.51
CA ASN A 123 -5.60 6.20 8.01
C ASN A 123 -4.70 4.97 8.16
N ILE A 124 -3.96 4.66 7.11
CA ILE A 124 -2.97 3.60 7.06
C ILE A 124 -1.68 4.19 6.51
N SER A 125 -0.65 4.25 7.35
CA SER A 125 0.68 4.72 6.95
C SER A 125 1.67 3.57 6.98
N TYR A 126 2.55 3.52 5.98
CA TYR A 126 3.68 2.60 5.91
C TYR A 126 4.98 3.39 5.84
N PHE A 127 5.97 2.97 6.62
CA PHE A 127 7.34 3.47 6.53
C PHE A 127 8.31 2.30 6.31
N GLN A 128 9.00 2.31 5.18
CA GLN A 128 9.69 1.14 4.64
C GLN A 128 11.15 1.43 4.27
N PRO A 129 12.03 1.74 5.26
CA PRO A 129 13.45 1.92 5.01
C PRO A 129 14.13 0.60 4.61
N GLY A 130 15.06 0.68 3.67
CA GLY A 130 15.91 -0.44 3.26
C GLY A 130 16.96 -0.76 4.31
N LEU A 131 17.11 -2.05 4.66
CA LEU A 131 18.06 -2.47 5.69
C LEU A 131 19.53 -2.24 5.31
N LYS A 132 19.84 -2.28 4.01
CA LYS A 132 21.20 -2.02 3.51
C LYS A 132 21.54 -0.54 3.45
N LYS A 133 20.54 0.33 3.24
CA LYS A 133 20.69 1.77 3.06
C LYS A 133 19.43 2.46 3.58
N LEU A 134 19.47 2.96 4.82
CA LEU A 134 18.30 3.57 5.47
C LEU A 134 17.82 4.85 4.77
N SER A 135 18.68 5.51 4.00
CA SER A 135 18.30 6.67 3.19
C SER A 135 17.46 6.27 1.96
N ASP A 136 17.49 5.00 1.53
CA ASP A 136 16.51 4.44 0.61
C ASP A 136 15.29 3.99 1.43
N PHE A 137 14.33 4.90 1.56
CA PHE A 137 13.08 4.64 2.26
C PHE A 137 11.88 5.05 1.42
N ARG A 138 10.76 4.39 1.70
CA ARG A 138 9.46 4.68 1.10
C ARG A 138 8.45 5.00 2.19
N ILE A 139 7.58 5.96 1.90
CA ILE A 139 6.38 6.25 2.68
C ILE A 139 5.18 6.03 1.78
N LEU A 140 4.17 5.35 2.30
CA LEU A 140 2.84 5.29 1.69
C LEU A 140 1.83 5.65 2.77
N ASP A 141 1.10 6.73 2.58
CA ASP A 141 0.02 7.16 3.46
C ASP A 141 -1.30 7.13 2.69
N GLU A 142 -2.28 6.43 3.24
CA GLU A 142 -3.62 6.33 2.69
C GLU A 142 -4.63 6.81 3.74
N VAL A 143 -5.39 7.84 3.38
CA VAL A 143 -6.45 8.42 4.20
C VAL A 143 -7.77 8.18 3.50
N ASN A 144 -8.71 7.51 4.17
CA ASN A 144 -10.06 7.27 3.68
C ASN A 144 -11.09 7.95 4.60
N PHE A 145 -12.06 8.62 3.99
CA PHE A 145 -13.33 8.94 4.64
C PHE A 145 -14.41 8.04 4.06
N LEU A 146 -14.92 7.13 4.89
CA LEU A 146 -16.01 6.22 4.56
C LEU A 146 -17.32 6.84 5.05
N ILE A 147 -18.20 7.18 4.12
CA ILE A 147 -19.48 7.84 4.38
C ILE A 147 -20.62 6.87 4.05
N GLU A 148 -21.34 6.43 5.07
CA GLU A 148 -22.54 5.61 4.90
C GLU A 148 -23.66 6.45 4.27
N LEU A 149 -24.00 6.12 3.02
CA LEU A 149 -25.10 6.73 2.30
C LEU A 149 -26.42 6.03 2.64
N THR A 150 -26.39 4.70 2.65
CA THR A 150 -27.48 3.82 3.07
C THR A 150 -26.90 2.55 3.72
N LYS A 151 -27.77 1.67 4.22
CA LYS A 151 -27.36 0.36 4.76
C LYS A 151 -26.56 -0.51 3.76
N ASN A 152 -26.73 -0.28 2.45
CA ASN A 152 -26.11 -1.07 1.38
C ASN A 152 -25.03 -0.31 0.61
N PHE A 153 -24.90 1.00 0.79
CA PHE A 153 -23.99 1.84 0.02
C PHE A 153 -23.15 2.74 0.92
N GLU A 154 -21.85 2.77 0.66
CA GLU A 154 -20.88 3.61 1.35
C GLU A 154 -19.99 4.30 0.31
N LEU A 155 -19.81 5.61 0.44
CA LEU A 155 -18.88 6.39 -0.38
C LEU A 155 -17.50 6.35 0.28
N ASP A 156 -16.47 6.02 -0.49
CA ASP A 156 -15.07 6.01 -0.06
C ASP A 156 -14.34 7.18 -0.74
N LEU A 157 -13.95 8.17 0.05
CA LEU A 157 -13.08 9.26 -0.40
C LEU A 157 -11.65 8.95 0.05
N ALA A 158 -10.78 8.57 -0.88
CA ALA A 158 -9.43 8.12 -0.59
C ALA A 158 -8.38 9.10 -1.10
N LEU A 159 -7.48 9.54 -0.22
CA LEU A 159 -6.27 10.28 -0.57
C LEU A 159 -5.06 9.40 -0.31
N LYS A 160 -4.25 9.17 -1.35
CA LYS A 160 -3.06 8.34 -1.31
C LYS A 160 -1.85 9.20 -1.62
N TRP A 161 -0.94 9.31 -0.66
CA TRP A 161 0.35 9.96 -0.83
C TRP A 161 1.46 8.93 -0.79
N ARG A 162 2.32 8.95 -1.81
CA ARG A 162 3.50 8.10 -1.90
C ARG A 162 4.74 8.98 -1.97
N LEU A 163 5.74 8.65 -1.17
CA LEU A 163 7.10 9.15 -1.27
C LEU A 163 8.06 7.98 -1.47
N ASP A 164 8.91 8.09 -2.48
CA ASP A 164 10.08 7.26 -2.69
C ASP A 164 11.32 8.16 -2.60
N ASN A 165 12.18 7.95 -1.61
CA ASN A 165 13.31 8.85 -1.39
C ASN A 165 14.50 8.58 -2.32
N ASP A 166 14.55 7.39 -2.93
CA ASP A 166 15.62 6.98 -3.84
C ASP A 166 15.02 6.30 -5.11
N PRO A 167 14.13 6.98 -5.85
CA PRO A 167 13.52 6.41 -7.05
C PRO A 167 14.51 6.44 -8.23
N PRO A 168 14.26 5.66 -9.29
CA PRO A 168 14.91 5.87 -10.58
C PRO A 168 14.83 7.34 -11.03
N ALA A 169 15.89 7.85 -11.65
CA ALA A 169 16.06 9.26 -11.97
C ALA A 169 14.96 9.83 -12.89
N PHE A 170 14.34 8.98 -13.70
CA PHE A 170 13.20 9.35 -14.54
C PHE A 170 11.92 9.68 -13.73
N LEU A 171 11.80 9.16 -12.51
CA LEU A 171 10.61 9.30 -11.67
C LEU A 171 10.74 10.44 -10.66
N LYS A 172 9.60 11.07 -10.36
CA LYS A 172 9.51 11.99 -9.23
C LYS A 172 9.48 11.21 -7.91
N LYS A 173 9.98 11.86 -6.85
CA LYS A 173 9.95 11.29 -5.50
C LYS A 173 8.54 11.16 -4.91
N ASN A 174 7.63 12.04 -5.29
CA ASN A 174 6.30 12.15 -4.67
C ASN A 174 5.18 11.96 -5.69
N ASP A 175 4.17 11.19 -5.29
CA ASP A 175 2.91 11.04 -6.00
C ASP A 175 1.74 11.29 -5.05
N LEU A 176 0.73 12.03 -5.51
CA LEU A 176 -0.52 12.23 -4.80
C LEU A 176 -1.68 11.78 -5.70
N ASN A 177 -2.55 10.93 -5.17
CA ASN A 177 -3.70 10.42 -5.89
C ASN A 177 -4.95 10.57 -5.02
N PHE A 178 -6.02 11.08 -5.62
CA PHE A 178 -7.32 11.22 -4.99
C PHE A 178 -8.32 10.35 -5.74
N GLU A 179 -9.02 9.49 -5.02
CA GLU A 179 -9.96 8.51 -5.56
C GLU A 179 -11.32 8.67 -4.87
N ILE A 180 -12.38 8.57 -5.66
CA ILE A 180 -13.75 8.48 -5.16
C ILE A 180 -14.27 7.10 -5.55
N GLY A 181 -14.63 6.28 -4.57
CA GLY A 181 -15.15 4.93 -4.73
C GLY A 181 -16.56 4.79 -4.16
N LEU A 182 -17.33 3.84 -4.71
CA LEU A 182 -18.61 3.42 -4.13
C LEU A 182 -18.47 1.97 -3.68
N ILE A 183 -18.67 1.73 -2.39
CA ILE A 183 -18.65 0.40 -1.76
C ILE A 183 -20.09 -0.09 -1.63
N ILE A 184 -20.34 -1.29 -2.15
CA ILE A 184 -21.63 -1.99 -2.02
C ILE A 184 -21.49 -3.01 -0.89
N LYS A 185 -22.23 -2.80 0.20
CA LYS A 185 -22.30 -3.71 1.35
C LYS A 185 -23.33 -4.80 1.04
N MET A 186 -22.84 -6.02 0.85
CA MET A 186 -23.67 -7.23 0.71
C MET A 186 -23.94 -7.88 2.06
#